data_AF-A0A507F466-F1
#
_entry.id   AF-A0A507F466-F1
#
_cell.length_a   1.000
_cell.length_b   1.000
_cell.length_c   1.000
_cell.angle_alpha   90.00
_cell.angle_beta   90.00
_cell.angle_gamma   90.00
#
_symmetry.space_group_name_H-M   'P 1'
#
loop_
_entity.id
_entity.type
_entity.pdbx_description
1 polymer ?
#
loop_
_entity_poly.entity_id
_entity_poly.type
_entity_poly.pdbx_seq_one_letter_code
_entity_poly.pdbx_strand_id
1 'polypeptide(L)'
;MNTLTAILFALPLLAVPIPFLYARSLSVAKKQELLYKLFCSPLGYYMTLFARDPDAVPHRQVRSVNKKDGQVKVVPVPYGEDNYGYIIVNDAVAVVVDPGGIKIFPGKGVKTTLIYLIVDAHRIQQVLQAEAPNVQLNAILVTHKHWDHTAGTASLKSKYKNVKIYGSTMDFSDSWVNWWWKVDHFVNDGETIVVGDMRFHVIATPCHTRGSIMYLLEPRHGDTVGQPRQRSIINSSDDEDDAPVAPHTAVEDEPSLFTGDTLFIGGCGKYFEGDAVDMYSVIEKLRPLLSAQTLVWPGHEYAEANLAFARELEPGNMTLQLKHQEAKDATYHRYATIPSTWSDESSYNPYLRIDTRARRGELWRSVLRLAEYEDRKRVEASVRDKLGDKTESEVAVIIGLLRILKDGWKGTSA
;
A
#
# COMPACT_ATOMS: atom_id res chain seq x y z
N MET A 1 30.29 -7.29 36.29
CA MET A 1 29.07 -6.62 35.81
C MET A 1 29.38 -5.15 35.71
N ASN A 2 29.58 -4.66 34.48
CA ASN A 2 30.06 -3.31 34.23
C ASN A 2 28.92 -2.29 34.35
N THR A 3 29.27 -1.09 34.81
CA THR A 3 28.41 0.07 35.13
C THR A 3 27.45 0.54 34.02
N LEU A 4 27.57 0.05 32.78
CA LEU A 4 26.57 0.25 31.73
C LEU A 4 25.27 -0.55 31.95
N THR A 5 25.32 -1.69 32.66
CA THR A 5 24.15 -2.53 32.88
C THR A 5 23.16 -1.87 33.85
N ALA A 6 23.62 -1.01 34.77
CA ALA A 6 22.73 -0.31 35.71
C ALA A 6 21.93 0.83 35.07
N ILE A 7 22.42 1.44 33.98
CA ILE A 7 21.75 2.58 33.33
C ILE A 7 20.54 2.12 32.49
N LEU A 8 20.59 0.90 31.93
CA LEU A 8 19.47 0.34 31.16
C LEU A 8 18.33 -0.21 32.04
N PHE A 9 18.60 -0.61 33.28
CA PHE A 9 17.57 -1.09 34.22
C PHE A 9 16.84 0.05 34.96
N ALA A 10 17.33 1.29 34.88
CA ALA A 10 16.72 2.44 35.55
C ALA A 10 15.75 3.26 34.66
N LEU A 11 15.71 3.00 33.36
CA LEU A 11 14.96 3.82 32.40
C LEU A 11 13.43 3.60 32.30
N PRO A 12 12.80 2.59 32.95
CA PRO A 12 11.34 2.60 33.12
C PRO A 12 10.87 3.10 34.50
N LEU A 13 11.78 3.37 35.45
CA LEU A 13 11.41 3.59 36.86
C LEU A 13 11.87 4.92 37.46
N LEU A 14 12.63 5.75 36.74
CA LEU A 14 13.00 7.09 37.19
C LEU A 14 12.51 8.15 36.20
N ALA A 15 11.47 8.87 36.64
CA ALA A 15 10.89 10.07 36.06
C ALA A 15 10.12 9.82 34.74
N VAL A 16 8.86 10.21 34.59
CA VAL A 16 8.35 11.51 34.99
C VAL A 16 6.79 11.50 35.00
N PRO A 17 6.09 12.12 35.99
CA PRO A 17 4.67 12.47 35.86
C PRO A 17 4.40 13.66 34.92
N ILE A 18 5.46 14.32 34.42
CA ILE A 18 5.40 15.57 33.66
C ILE A 18 4.90 15.40 32.20
N PRO A 19 5.19 14.31 31.45
CA PRO A 19 4.62 14.09 30.12
C PRO A 19 3.10 13.93 30.18
N PHE A 20 2.55 13.37 31.25
CA PHE A 20 1.10 13.16 31.37
C PHE A 20 0.35 14.47 31.66
N LEU A 21 0.94 15.36 32.47
CA LEU A 21 0.38 16.70 32.73
C LEU A 21 0.56 17.64 31.53
N TYR A 22 1.71 17.58 30.85
CA TYR A 22 1.97 18.35 29.62
C TYR A 22 1.13 17.83 28.44
N ALA A 23 0.95 16.52 28.31
CA ALA A 23 0.08 15.94 27.29
C ALA A 23 -1.38 16.36 27.51
N ARG A 24 -1.87 16.50 28.75
CA ARG A 24 -3.26 16.94 29.01
C ARG A 24 -3.56 18.33 28.42
N SER A 25 -2.59 19.25 28.42
CA SER A 25 -2.75 20.61 27.87
C SER A 25 -2.53 20.71 26.35
N LEU A 26 -2.08 19.64 25.70
CA LEU A 26 -1.97 19.60 24.24
C LEU A 26 -3.35 19.52 23.57
N SER A 27 -3.49 20.21 22.44
CA SER A 27 -4.63 20.03 21.54
C SER A 27 -4.72 18.59 21.05
N VAL A 28 -5.92 18.16 20.65
CA VAL A 28 -6.15 16.81 20.08
C VAL A 28 -5.20 16.56 18.90
N ALA A 29 -5.01 17.55 18.03
CA ALA A 29 -4.09 17.46 16.89
C ALA A 29 -2.64 17.21 17.32
N LYS A 30 -2.12 17.93 18.33
CA LYS A 30 -0.75 17.72 18.84
C LYS A 30 -0.56 16.36 19.50
N LYS A 31 -1.59 15.83 20.16
CA LYS A 31 -1.57 14.46 20.72
C LYS A 31 -1.50 13.42 19.61
N GLN A 32 -2.33 13.58 18.56
CA GLN A 32 -2.32 12.69 17.40
C GLN A 32 -0.97 12.71 16.68
N GLU A 33 -0.37 13.90 16.49
CA GLU A 33 0.96 14.03 15.90
C GLU A 33 2.05 13.30 16.72
N LEU A 34 2.02 13.44 18.05
CA LEU A 34 2.98 12.77 18.93
C LEU A 34 2.82 11.25 18.91
N LEU A 35 1.57 10.76 18.95
CA LEU A 35 1.26 9.32 18.86
C LEU A 35 1.68 8.74 17.51
N TYR A 36 1.47 9.49 16.43
CA TYR A 36 1.88 9.08 15.10
C TYR A 36 3.41 9.05 14.94
N LYS A 37 4.13 10.04 15.48
CA LYS A 37 5.60 10.00 15.56
C LYS A 37 6.10 8.83 16.40
N LEU A 38 5.42 8.52 17.50
CA LEU A 38 5.71 7.34 18.30
C LEU A 38 5.50 6.06 17.48
N PHE A 39 4.36 5.92 16.79
CA PHE A 39 4.06 4.78 15.90
C PHE A 39 5.13 4.57 14.83
N CYS A 40 5.56 5.63 14.15
CA CYS A 40 6.62 5.57 13.14
C CYS A 40 8.02 5.32 13.73
N SER A 41 8.15 5.39 15.06
CA SER A 41 9.43 5.17 15.74
C SER A 41 9.64 3.68 16.04
N PRO A 42 10.89 3.27 16.30
CA PRO A 42 11.20 1.92 16.75
C PRO A 42 10.44 1.56 18.01
N LEU A 43 10.27 2.52 18.93
CA LEU A 43 9.52 2.28 20.16
C LEU A 43 8.06 1.97 19.86
N GLY A 44 7.43 2.65 18.91
CA GLY A 44 6.07 2.33 18.44
C GLY A 44 6.00 0.93 17.85
N TYR A 45 6.93 0.61 16.95
CA TYR A 45 7.07 -0.75 16.42
C TYR A 45 7.16 -1.81 17.53
N TYR A 46 8.06 -1.63 18.51
CA TYR A 46 8.18 -2.54 19.66
C TYR A 46 6.89 -2.67 20.45
N MET A 47 6.23 -1.55 20.73
CA MET A 47 4.98 -1.54 21.48
C MET A 47 3.89 -2.34 20.74
N THR A 48 3.82 -2.24 19.41
CA THR A 48 2.88 -3.03 18.61
C THR A 48 3.22 -4.52 18.61
N LEU A 49 4.51 -4.88 18.61
CA LEU A 49 4.92 -6.29 18.74
C LEU A 49 4.47 -6.91 20.07
N PHE A 50 4.34 -6.15 21.17
CA PHE A 50 3.87 -6.71 22.43
C PHE A 50 2.34 -6.82 22.52
N ALA A 51 1.61 -6.18 21.61
CA ALA A 51 0.15 -6.09 21.64
C ALA A 51 -0.57 -7.14 20.76
N ARG A 52 0.14 -7.78 19.81
CA ARG A 52 -0.47 -8.74 18.88
C ARG A 52 -0.32 -10.19 19.35
N ASP A 53 -1.31 -11.02 19.05
CA ASP A 53 -1.31 -12.44 19.39
C ASP A 53 -0.41 -13.22 18.39
N PRO A 54 0.63 -13.93 18.85
CA PRO A 54 1.48 -14.76 17.97
C PRO A 54 0.74 -15.91 17.27
N ASP A 55 -0.43 -16.31 17.78
CA ASP A 55 -1.29 -17.33 17.17
C ASP A 55 -2.39 -16.71 16.26
N ALA A 56 -2.33 -15.39 16.02
CA ALA A 56 -3.30 -14.69 15.18
C ALA A 56 -3.26 -15.21 13.73
N VAL A 57 -4.42 -15.73 13.32
CA VAL A 57 -4.89 -16.10 11.98
C VAL A 57 -3.82 -16.62 11.00
N PRO A 58 -3.88 -17.91 10.61
CA PRO A 58 -3.08 -18.45 9.51
C PRO A 58 -3.15 -17.54 8.28
N HIS A 59 -1.98 -17.22 7.72
CA HIS A 59 -1.88 -16.38 6.54
C HIS A 59 -2.83 -16.82 5.44
N ARG A 60 -3.39 -15.84 4.73
CA ARG A 60 -4.25 -16.11 3.57
C ARG A 60 -3.48 -16.90 2.51
N GLN A 61 -4.21 -17.79 1.86
CA GLN A 61 -3.76 -18.50 0.69
C GLN A 61 -3.65 -17.51 -0.48
N VAL A 62 -2.42 -17.34 -0.94
CA VAL A 62 -2.06 -16.44 -2.05
C VAL A 62 -1.76 -17.26 -3.30
N ARG A 63 -1.93 -16.64 -4.47
CA ARG A 63 -1.56 -17.23 -5.76
C ARG A 63 -0.51 -16.34 -6.43
N SER A 64 0.53 -16.97 -6.99
CA SER A 64 1.49 -16.27 -7.82
C SER A 64 0.91 -16.00 -9.21
N VAL A 65 1.31 -14.89 -9.82
CA VAL A 65 0.90 -14.50 -11.17
C VAL A 65 2.12 -14.54 -12.09
N ASN A 66 2.03 -15.33 -13.15
CA ASN A 66 3.07 -15.44 -14.19
C ASN A 66 2.74 -14.50 -15.37
N LYS A 67 3.72 -13.75 -15.85
CA LYS A 67 3.59 -12.90 -17.06
C LYS A 67 4.02 -13.66 -18.33
N LYS A 68 3.31 -13.46 -19.45
CA LYS A 68 3.36 -14.28 -20.68
C LYS A 68 4.68 -14.26 -21.48
N ASP A 69 5.41 -13.16 -21.52
CA ASP A 69 6.62 -13.02 -22.36
C ASP A 69 7.84 -13.80 -21.84
N GLY A 70 7.62 -14.64 -20.82
CA GLY A 70 8.46 -15.81 -20.54
C GLY A 70 9.54 -15.60 -19.50
N GLN A 71 9.33 -14.80 -18.44
CA GLN A 71 10.28 -14.80 -17.33
C GLN A 71 9.88 -14.12 -16.01
N VAL A 72 8.88 -13.21 -15.92
CA VAL A 72 8.58 -12.51 -14.66
C VAL A 72 7.38 -13.09 -13.92
N LYS A 73 7.57 -13.35 -12.62
CA LYS A 73 6.56 -13.85 -11.68
C LYS A 73 6.39 -12.88 -10.52
N VAL A 74 5.14 -12.52 -10.20
CA VAL A 74 4.81 -11.77 -8.99
C VAL A 74 4.23 -12.74 -7.96
N VAL A 75 4.86 -12.81 -6.79
CA VAL A 75 4.51 -13.71 -5.69
C VAL A 75 4.16 -12.87 -4.46
N PRO A 76 2.88 -12.80 -4.08
CA PRO A 76 2.49 -12.16 -2.84
C PRO A 76 3.03 -12.92 -1.64
N VAL A 77 3.44 -12.18 -0.62
CA VAL A 77 3.97 -12.72 0.63
C VAL A 77 3.21 -12.11 1.79
N PRO A 78 2.27 -12.84 2.39
CA PRO A 78 1.50 -12.35 3.53
C PRO A 78 2.39 -12.26 4.78
N TYR A 79 2.22 -11.18 5.55
CA TYR A 79 2.83 -10.99 6.88
C TYR A 79 1.80 -10.51 7.89
N GLY A 80 2.07 -10.76 9.17
CA GLY A 80 1.19 -10.32 10.24
C GLY A 80 -0.25 -10.80 10.01
N GLU A 81 -1.20 -9.91 10.29
CA GLU A 81 -2.63 -10.19 10.19
C GLU A 81 -3.19 -9.91 8.79
N ASP A 82 -2.75 -8.83 8.14
CA ASP A 82 -3.36 -8.32 6.91
C ASP A 82 -2.37 -7.72 5.89
N ASN A 83 -1.05 -7.69 6.15
CA ASN A 83 -0.08 -7.08 5.25
C ASN A 83 0.32 -8.03 4.09
N TYR A 84 0.64 -7.44 2.95
CA TYR A 84 1.32 -8.10 1.83
C TYR A 84 2.62 -7.37 1.47
N GLY A 85 3.70 -8.13 1.35
CA GLY A 85 4.82 -7.77 0.50
C GLY A 85 4.80 -8.57 -0.80
N TYR A 86 5.69 -8.24 -1.72
CA TYR A 86 5.69 -8.86 -3.04
C TYR A 86 7.10 -9.24 -3.47
N ILE A 87 7.31 -10.49 -3.86
CA ILE A 87 8.50 -10.92 -4.57
C ILE A 87 8.20 -10.83 -6.07
N ILE A 88 9.05 -10.14 -6.81
CA ILE A 88 9.00 -10.04 -8.26
C ILE A 88 10.28 -10.66 -8.77
N VAL A 89 10.17 -11.76 -9.50
CA VAL A 89 11.33 -12.59 -9.81
C VAL A 89 11.30 -13.06 -11.26
N ASN A 90 12.48 -13.12 -11.87
CA ASN A 90 12.72 -13.87 -13.08
C ASN A 90 13.92 -14.80 -12.93
N ASP A 91 14.35 -15.44 -14.02
CA ASP A 91 15.45 -16.40 -14.01
C ASP A 91 16.80 -15.79 -13.58
N ALA A 92 16.94 -14.47 -13.59
CA ALA A 92 18.19 -13.77 -13.32
C ALA A 92 18.20 -12.98 -12.00
N VAL A 93 17.10 -12.29 -11.68
CA VAL A 93 17.03 -11.31 -10.57
C VAL A 93 15.73 -11.42 -9.78
N ALA A 94 15.80 -11.06 -8.51
CA ALA A 94 14.63 -10.87 -7.66
C ALA A 94 14.59 -9.45 -7.06
N VAL A 95 13.37 -8.93 -6.96
CA VAL A 95 13.03 -7.66 -6.32
C VAL A 95 11.96 -7.92 -5.26
N VAL A 96 12.07 -7.28 -4.10
CA VAL A 96 11.05 -7.36 -3.05
C VAL A 96 10.43 -5.99 -2.83
N VAL A 97 9.11 -5.91 -2.84
CA VAL A 97 8.35 -4.71 -2.45
C VAL A 97 7.85 -4.88 -1.02
N ASP A 98 8.06 -3.84 -0.20
CA ASP A 98 7.59 -3.71 1.18
C ASP A 98 7.81 -4.97 2.03
N PRO A 99 9.08 -5.36 2.30
CA PRO A 99 9.36 -6.40 3.26
C PRO A 99 9.08 -5.88 4.66
N GLY A 100 7.82 -5.99 5.06
CA GLY A 100 7.38 -5.79 6.43
C GLY A 100 7.97 -6.79 7.41
N GLY A 101 7.51 -6.72 8.65
CA GLY A 101 7.72 -7.83 9.56
C GLY A 101 7.13 -7.60 10.93
N ILE A 102 6.49 -8.66 11.44
CA ILE A 102 6.14 -8.83 12.85
C ILE A 102 6.48 -10.26 13.18
N LYS A 103 7.43 -10.47 14.11
CA LYS A 103 7.63 -11.78 14.71
C LYS A 103 7.54 -11.64 16.22
N ILE A 104 6.56 -12.31 16.80
CA ILE A 104 6.39 -12.45 18.24
C ILE A 104 6.69 -13.91 18.55
N PHE A 105 7.71 -14.18 19.37
CA PHE A 105 8.03 -15.54 19.77
C PHE A 105 7.01 -16.02 20.82
N PRO A 106 6.40 -17.22 20.65
CA PRO A 106 5.64 -17.84 21.72
C PRO A 106 6.62 -18.41 22.75
N GLY A 107 7.03 -17.59 23.71
CA GLY A 107 7.81 -18.04 24.85
C GLY A 107 6.91 -18.76 25.86
N LYS A 108 6.71 -20.08 25.70
CA LYS A 108 6.29 -20.91 26.84
C LYS A 108 7.42 -20.92 27.87
N GLY A 109 7.31 -20.02 28.84
CA GLY A 109 7.99 -20.09 30.12
C GLY A 109 9.52 -20.06 30.10
N VAL A 110 10.13 -18.91 29.80
CA VAL A 110 11.44 -18.56 30.38
C VAL A 110 11.49 -17.05 30.62
N LYS A 111 11.75 -16.65 31.88
CA LYS A 111 12.16 -15.30 32.28
C LYS A 111 13.53 -14.98 31.67
N THR A 112 13.60 -14.64 30.39
CA THR A 112 14.74 -13.91 29.81
C THR A 112 14.28 -13.18 28.55
N THR A 113 13.69 -12.00 28.75
CA THR A 113 13.35 -11.04 27.69
C THR A 113 14.64 -10.41 27.15
N LEU A 114 15.51 -11.21 26.53
CA LEU A 114 16.55 -10.70 25.64
C LEU A 114 15.92 -10.66 24.25
N ILE A 115 15.49 -9.47 23.85
CA ILE A 115 14.80 -9.17 22.60
C ILE A 115 15.76 -9.45 21.44
N TYR A 116 15.74 -10.67 20.91
CA TYR A 116 16.24 -10.93 19.58
C TYR A 116 15.16 -10.50 18.60
N LEU A 117 15.23 -9.25 18.16
CA LEU A 117 14.48 -8.76 17.01
C LEU A 117 14.94 -9.50 15.77
N ILE A 118 14.26 -10.59 15.45
CA ILE A 118 14.26 -11.09 14.08
C ILE A 118 13.00 -10.50 13.46
N VAL A 119 13.16 -9.36 12.80
CA VAL A 119 12.13 -8.90 11.87
C VAL A 119 12.06 -9.88 10.71
N ASP A 120 10.85 -10.25 10.28
CA ASP A 120 10.60 -11.41 9.43
C ASP A 120 11.01 -11.22 7.95
N ALA A 121 12.31 -11.03 7.73
CA ALA A 121 12.96 -11.35 6.47
C ALA A 121 12.93 -12.86 6.18
N HIS A 122 12.62 -13.70 7.16
CA HIS A 122 12.66 -15.16 7.03
C HIS A 122 11.53 -15.66 6.13
N ARG A 123 10.33 -15.10 6.21
CA ARG A 123 9.21 -15.44 5.31
C ARG A 123 9.54 -15.08 3.85
N ILE A 124 10.04 -13.88 3.58
CA ILE A 124 10.55 -13.49 2.25
C ILE A 124 11.59 -14.50 1.76
N GLN A 125 12.56 -14.86 2.61
CA GLN A 125 13.62 -15.79 2.23
C GLN A 125 13.07 -17.18 1.92
N GLN A 126 12.12 -17.68 2.72
CA GLN A 126 11.48 -18.98 2.50
C GLN A 126 10.72 -19.01 1.17
N VAL A 127 9.91 -17.98 0.91
CA VAL A 127 9.15 -17.90 -0.35
C VAL A 127 10.08 -17.73 -1.54
N LEU A 128 11.08 -16.84 -1.45
CA LEU A 128 12.06 -16.65 -2.51
C LEU A 128 12.84 -17.94 -2.82
N GLN A 129 13.29 -18.67 -1.79
CA GLN A 129 13.99 -19.94 -1.98
C GLN A 129 13.11 -21.03 -2.57
N ALA A 130 11.80 -21.04 -2.27
CA ALA A 130 10.85 -22.01 -2.81
C ALA A 130 10.50 -21.70 -4.27
N GLU A 131 10.32 -20.43 -4.61
CA GLU A 131 9.88 -19.98 -5.93
C GLU A 131 11.03 -19.84 -6.93
N ALA A 132 12.22 -19.47 -6.47
CA ALA A 132 13.40 -19.20 -7.29
C ALA A 132 14.71 -19.53 -6.55
N PRO A 133 15.02 -20.83 -6.32
CA PRO A 133 16.10 -21.27 -5.42
C PRO A 133 17.50 -20.83 -5.81
N ASN A 134 17.71 -20.45 -7.07
CA ASN A 134 19.01 -20.07 -7.63
C ASN A 134 19.13 -18.57 -7.92
N VAL A 135 18.11 -17.77 -7.60
CA VAL A 135 18.07 -16.34 -7.88
C VAL A 135 18.43 -15.53 -6.64
N GLN A 136 19.27 -14.51 -6.81
CA GLN A 136 19.63 -13.61 -5.71
C GLN A 136 18.65 -12.44 -5.61
N LEU A 137 18.47 -11.92 -4.38
CA LEU A 137 17.75 -10.67 -4.16
C LEU A 137 18.64 -9.48 -4.53
N ASN A 138 18.22 -8.71 -5.53
CA ASN A 138 18.99 -7.58 -6.07
C ASN A 138 18.49 -6.22 -5.59
N ALA A 139 17.18 -6.08 -5.38
CA ALA A 139 16.60 -4.83 -4.93
C ALA A 139 15.46 -5.03 -3.93
N ILE A 140 15.31 -4.04 -3.05
CA ILE A 140 14.15 -3.87 -2.19
C ILE A 140 13.54 -2.51 -2.53
N LEU A 141 12.24 -2.48 -2.83
CA LEU A 141 11.48 -1.27 -3.10
C LEU A 141 10.55 -1.01 -1.92
N VAL A 142 10.64 0.18 -1.35
CA VAL A 142 9.82 0.58 -0.20
C VAL A 142 8.86 1.68 -0.63
N THR A 143 7.56 1.49 -0.41
CA THR A 143 6.52 2.44 -0.82
C THR A 143 6.45 3.64 0.12
N HIS A 144 6.63 3.43 1.43
CA HIS A 144 6.62 4.49 2.45
C HIS A 144 7.28 4.04 3.76
N LYS A 145 7.45 4.96 4.70
CA LYS A 145 8.26 4.75 5.92
C LYS A 145 7.66 3.90 7.05
N HIS A 146 6.39 3.49 6.99
CA HIS A 146 5.80 2.74 8.11
C HIS A 146 6.47 1.38 8.30
N TRP A 147 6.59 0.97 9.56
CA TRP A 147 7.42 -0.16 9.95
C TRP A 147 6.89 -1.49 9.41
N ASP A 148 5.59 -1.61 9.19
CA ASP A 148 4.95 -2.79 8.62
C ASP A 148 5.23 -2.96 7.12
N HIS A 149 5.89 -1.98 6.49
CA HIS A 149 6.43 -2.05 5.12
C HIS A 149 7.97 -2.09 5.09
N THR A 150 8.63 -1.58 6.13
CA THR A 150 10.09 -1.36 6.13
C THR A 150 10.88 -2.25 7.08
N ALA A 151 10.24 -2.89 8.06
CA ALA A 151 11.01 -3.45 9.15
C ALA A 151 11.91 -4.64 8.74
N GLY A 152 11.59 -5.35 7.66
CA GLY A 152 12.40 -6.44 7.11
C GLY A 152 13.63 -6.00 6.32
N THR A 153 13.75 -4.72 5.95
CA THR A 153 14.80 -4.22 5.04
C THR A 153 16.21 -4.46 5.58
N ALA A 154 16.47 -4.09 6.83
CA ALA A 154 17.79 -4.19 7.45
C ALA A 154 18.26 -5.66 7.58
N SER A 155 17.33 -6.56 7.91
CA SER A 155 17.60 -8.00 8.02
C SER A 155 17.92 -8.61 6.65
N LEU A 156 17.11 -8.31 5.61
CA LEU A 156 17.38 -8.76 4.25
C LEU A 156 18.72 -8.23 3.73
N LYS A 157 19.04 -6.96 3.97
CA LYS A 157 20.34 -6.39 3.59
C LYS A 157 21.53 -7.05 4.27
N SER A 158 21.40 -7.42 5.54
CA SER A 158 22.46 -8.17 6.24
C SER A 158 22.73 -9.54 5.59
N LYS A 159 21.69 -10.17 5.00
CA LYS A 159 21.77 -11.49 4.38
C LYS A 159 22.22 -11.42 2.91
N TYR A 160 21.68 -10.46 2.16
CA TYR A 160 21.94 -10.27 0.73
C TYR A 160 22.86 -9.06 0.53
N LYS A 161 24.18 -9.27 0.63
CA LYS A 161 25.19 -8.19 0.71
C LYS A 161 25.15 -7.15 -0.42
N ASN A 162 24.65 -7.52 -1.61
CA ASN A 162 24.59 -6.66 -2.79
C ASN A 162 23.20 -6.09 -3.06
N VAL A 163 22.23 -6.31 -2.16
CA VAL A 163 20.87 -5.78 -2.33
C VAL A 163 20.89 -4.26 -2.17
N LYS A 164 20.21 -3.57 -3.08
CA LYS A 164 19.99 -2.13 -3.03
C LYS A 164 18.60 -1.85 -2.49
N ILE A 165 18.49 -0.99 -1.48
CA ILE A 165 17.19 -0.56 -0.96
C ILE A 165 16.83 0.81 -1.55
N TYR A 166 15.66 0.90 -2.18
CA TYR A 166 15.10 2.11 -2.75
C TYR A 166 13.90 2.59 -1.94
N GLY A 167 13.79 3.91 -1.78
CA GLY A 167 12.67 4.55 -1.10
C GLY A 167 12.61 6.04 -1.40
N SER A 168 11.46 6.66 -1.17
CA SER A 168 11.25 8.07 -1.46
C SER A 168 12.21 8.99 -0.71
N THR A 169 12.80 9.96 -1.41
CA THR A 169 13.58 11.03 -0.79
C THR A 169 12.80 11.70 0.34
N MET A 170 11.51 11.95 0.14
CA MET A 170 10.67 12.66 1.11
C MET A 170 10.47 11.92 2.44
N ASP A 171 10.50 10.59 2.43
CA ASP A 171 10.31 9.79 3.64
C ASP A 171 11.65 9.38 4.28
N PHE A 172 12.72 9.23 3.49
CA PHE A 172 13.98 8.64 3.93
C PHE A 172 15.21 9.57 3.87
N SER A 173 15.09 10.81 3.37
CA SER A 173 16.20 11.78 3.48
C SER A 173 16.44 12.21 4.93
N ASP A 174 15.45 12.04 5.80
CA ASP A 174 15.62 12.20 7.25
C ASP A 174 16.51 11.08 7.80
N SER A 175 17.70 11.49 8.25
CA SER A 175 18.68 10.58 8.83
C SER A 175 18.14 9.73 9.98
N TRP A 176 17.17 10.23 10.77
CA TRP A 176 16.59 9.49 11.88
C TRP A 176 15.78 8.30 11.39
N VAL A 177 14.87 8.50 10.44
CA VAL A 177 14.04 7.44 9.87
C VAL A 177 14.91 6.44 9.11
N ASN A 178 15.81 6.94 8.26
CA ASN A 178 16.65 6.07 7.45
C ASN A 178 17.71 5.29 8.24
N TRP A 179 18.13 5.79 9.40
CA TRP A 179 19.05 5.05 10.26
C TRP A 179 18.52 3.66 10.63
N TRP A 180 17.20 3.48 10.70
CA TRP A 180 16.57 2.17 10.99
C TRP A 180 16.43 1.32 9.74
N TRP A 181 15.91 1.90 8.66
CA TRP A 181 15.46 1.15 7.48
C TRP A 181 16.52 0.98 6.39
N LYS A 182 17.67 1.66 6.51
CA LYS A 182 18.88 1.45 5.70
C LYS A 182 18.68 1.62 4.18
N VAL A 183 17.77 2.50 3.76
CA VAL A 183 17.56 2.87 2.35
C VAL A 183 18.88 3.42 1.77
N ASP A 184 19.29 2.87 0.62
CA ASP A 184 20.53 3.19 -0.09
C ASP A 184 20.32 4.29 -1.13
N HIS A 185 19.21 4.22 -1.84
CA HIS A 185 18.92 5.03 -3.01
C HIS A 185 17.60 5.77 -2.80
N PHE A 186 17.71 7.09 -2.68
CA PHE A 186 16.54 7.95 -2.63
C PHE A 186 16.04 8.21 -4.04
N VAL A 187 14.74 8.02 -4.24
CA VAL A 187 14.08 8.21 -5.54
C VAL A 187 13.00 9.28 -5.44
N ASN A 188 12.73 9.92 -6.58
CA ASN A 188 11.72 10.97 -6.72
C ASN A 188 10.70 10.60 -7.81
N ASP A 189 9.65 11.43 -7.90
CA ASP A 189 8.61 11.26 -8.90
C ASP A 189 9.16 11.24 -10.33
N GLY A 190 8.68 10.30 -11.15
CA GLY A 190 9.06 10.16 -12.55
C GLY A 190 10.41 9.50 -12.80
N GLU A 191 11.16 9.13 -11.76
CA GLU A 191 12.38 8.32 -11.92
C GLU A 191 12.05 6.86 -12.27
N THR A 192 12.99 6.18 -12.92
CA THR A 192 12.89 4.74 -13.24
C THR A 192 14.00 3.97 -12.55
N ILE A 193 13.63 2.94 -11.79
CA ILE A 193 14.58 1.98 -11.21
C ILE A 193 14.69 0.79 -12.16
N VAL A 194 15.92 0.43 -12.52
CA VAL A 194 16.20 -0.72 -13.39
C VAL A 194 16.92 -1.80 -12.61
N VAL A 195 16.37 -3.02 -12.61
CA VAL A 195 16.95 -4.20 -11.97
C VAL A 195 16.93 -5.36 -12.96
N GLY A 196 18.10 -5.68 -13.52
CA GLY A 196 18.17 -6.59 -14.67
C GLY A 196 17.43 -5.97 -15.86
N ASP A 197 16.44 -6.68 -16.38
CA ASP A 197 15.53 -6.25 -17.45
C ASP A 197 14.20 -5.66 -16.92
N MET A 198 13.98 -5.67 -15.59
CA MET A 198 12.78 -5.10 -14.98
C MET A 198 12.93 -3.58 -14.82
N ARG A 199 11.89 -2.84 -15.22
CA ARG A 199 11.83 -1.38 -15.14
C ARG A 199 10.65 -0.96 -14.27
N PHE A 200 10.94 -0.23 -13.20
CA PHE A 200 9.97 0.27 -12.23
C PHE A 200 9.90 1.78 -12.28
N HIS A 201 8.78 2.34 -12.74
CA HIS A 201 8.53 3.78 -12.68
C HIS A 201 8.05 4.18 -11.29
N VAL A 202 8.67 5.21 -10.75
CA VAL A 202 8.34 5.77 -9.45
C VAL A 202 7.26 6.83 -9.64
N ILE A 203 6.13 6.62 -8.98
CA ILE A 203 4.99 7.55 -9.02
C ILE A 203 4.81 8.11 -7.61
N ALA A 204 5.12 9.38 -7.40
CA ALA A 204 4.85 10.04 -6.14
C ALA A 204 3.35 10.17 -5.88
N THR A 205 2.95 9.72 -4.69
CA THR A 205 1.58 9.69 -4.21
C THR A 205 1.44 10.24 -2.79
N PRO A 206 1.91 11.48 -2.52
CA PRO A 206 1.89 12.06 -1.18
C PRO A 206 0.45 12.14 -0.68
N CYS A 207 0.15 11.46 0.43
CA CYS A 207 -1.09 11.62 1.19
C CYS A 207 -1.05 10.80 2.48
N HIS A 208 -0.91 9.48 2.33
CA HIS A 208 -0.82 8.56 3.47
C HIS A 208 0.39 8.93 4.34
N THR A 209 1.58 8.89 3.73
CA THR A 209 2.74 9.67 4.18
C THR A 209 3.03 10.77 3.16
N ARG A 210 3.81 11.78 3.54
CA ARG A 210 4.30 12.80 2.61
C ARG A 210 5.24 12.25 1.55
N GLY A 211 5.92 11.15 1.86
CA GLY A 211 6.83 10.48 0.94
C GLY A 211 6.28 9.23 0.27
N SER A 212 4.99 8.94 0.38
CA SER A 212 4.39 7.76 -0.25
C SER A 212 4.64 7.76 -1.77
N ILE A 213 5.11 6.63 -2.28
CA ILE A 213 5.36 6.37 -3.70
C ILE A 213 4.76 5.01 -4.10
N MET A 214 4.29 4.91 -5.33
CA MET A 214 3.93 3.65 -5.98
C MET A 214 5.03 3.26 -6.99
N TYR A 215 5.15 1.95 -7.24
CA TYR A 215 6.04 1.43 -8.28
C TYR A 215 5.22 0.78 -9.39
N LEU A 216 5.32 1.31 -10.61
CA LEU A 216 4.72 0.72 -11.80
C LEU A 216 5.77 -0.09 -12.54
N LEU A 217 5.65 -1.42 -12.51
CA LEU A 217 6.44 -2.34 -13.31
C LEU A 217 5.93 -2.30 -14.76
N GLU A 218 6.78 -1.87 -15.69
CA GLU A 218 6.47 -1.85 -17.12
C GLU A 218 6.25 -3.28 -17.67
N PRO A 219 5.38 -3.42 -18.68
CA PRO A 219 5.43 -4.53 -19.62
C PRO A 219 6.83 -4.63 -20.23
N ARG A 220 7.34 -5.83 -20.40
CA ARG A 220 8.56 -6.08 -21.14
C ARG A 220 8.25 -5.96 -22.63
N HIS A 221 8.65 -4.85 -23.24
CA HIS A 221 8.62 -4.78 -24.71
C HIS A 221 9.71 -5.73 -25.26
N GLY A 222 9.29 -6.81 -25.93
CA GLY A 222 10.19 -7.64 -26.72
C GLY A 222 11.03 -6.77 -27.66
N ASP A 223 12.34 -7.03 -27.73
CA ASP A 223 13.36 -6.25 -28.45
C ASP A 223 12.92 -5.87 -29.87
N THR A 224 12.21 -4.75 -30.01
CA THR A 224 11.95 -4.09 -31.27
C THR A 224 12.05 -2.60 -31.05
N VAL A 225 13.27 -2.10 -31.20
CA VAL A 225 13.51 -0.71 -31.60
C VAL A 225 12.79 -0.50 -32.93
N GLY A 226 11.61 0.15 -32.93
CA GLY A 226 10.98 0.59 -34.18
C GLY A 226 9.45 0.73 -34.20
N GLN A 227 9.02 1.98 -34.03
CA GLN A 227 7.75 2.58 -34.52
C GLN A 227 6.44 2.37 -33.72
N PRO A 228 5.60 3.43 -33.62
CA PRO A 228 4.29 3.36 -32.99
C PRO A 228 3.29 2.66 -33.94
N ARG A 229 2.66 1.58 -33.48
CA ARG A 229 1.64 0.87 -34.26
C ARG A 229 0.29 1.60 -34.20
N GLN A 230 -0.15 2.10 -35.35
CA GLN A 230 -1.56 2.41 -35.63
C GLN A 230 -2.42 1.14 -35.45
N ARG A 231 -3.52 1.24 -34.68
CA ARG A 231 -4.51 0.17 -34.54
C ARG A 231 -5.27 -0.01 -35.87
N SER A 232 -5.14 -1.16 -36.52
CA SER A 232 -6.05 -1.61 -37.57
C SER A 232 -7.16 -2.45 -36.95
N ILE A 233 -8.41 -2.01 -37.14
CA ILE A 233 -9.63 -2.71 -36.75
C ILE A 233 -9.82 -3.91 -37.67
N ILE A 234 -10.01 -5.11 -37.14
CA ILE A 234 -10.54 -6.25 -37.88
C ILE A 234 -11.68 -6.86 -37.07
N ASN A 235 -12.86 -6.89 -37.69
CA ASN A 235 -14.04 -7.65 -37.25
C ASN A 235 -13.89 -9.12 -37.68
N SER A 236 -14.27 -10.05 -36.82
CA SER A 236 -14.86 -11.33 -37.26
C SER A 236 -15.58 -12.01 -36.09
N SER A 237 -16.64 -12.71 -36.45
CA SER A 237 -17.75 -13.18 -35.65
C SER A 237 -17.69 -14.68 -35.34
N ASP A 238 -18.54 -15.09 -34.39
CA ASP A 238 -19.21 -16.41 -34.19
C ASP A 238 -18.36 -17.65 -33.81
N ASP A 239 -18.55 -18.21 -32.60
CA ASP A 239 -19.53 -19.29 -32.27
C ASP A 239 -19.23 -19.97 -30.90
N GLU A 240 -20.28 -20.59 -30.34
CA GLU A 240 -20.55 -20.99 -28.94
C GLU A 240 -19.93 -22.33 -28.44
N ASP A 241 -20.09 -22.54 -27.12
CA ASP A 241 -20.07 -23.78 -26.31
C ASP A 241 -18.75 -24.41 -25.83
N ASP A 242 -18.38 -24.13 -24.56
CA ASP A 242 -17.97 -25.17 -23.58
C ASP A 242 -17.98 -24.63 -22.12
N ALA A 243 -18.31 -25.52 -21.16
CA ALA A 243 -18.52 -25.28 -19.72
C ALA A 243 -17.35 -24.58 -18.97
N PRO A 244 -17.56 -23.96 -17.78
CA PRO A 244 -16.55 -23.13 -17.13
C PRO A 244 -15.45 -23.98 -16.49
N VAL A 245 -14.46 -24.36 -17.29
CA VAL A 245 -13.12 -24.72 -16.82
C VAL A 245 -12.44 -23.39 -16.48
N ALA A 246 -12.25 -23.12 -15.19
CA ALA A 246 -11.54 -21.92 -14.73
C ALA A 246 -10.19 -21.83 -15.46
N PRO A 247 -9.97 -20.83 -16.31
CA PRO A 247 -8.87 -20.91 -17.24
C PRO A 247 -7.60 -20.55 -16.48
N HIS A 248 -6.60 -21.44 -16.54
CA HIS A 248 -5.21 -21.09 -16.32
C HIS A 248 -4.81 -20.05 -17.38
N THR A 249 -5.16 -18.78 -17.15
CA THR A 249 -4.81 -17.70 -18.06
C THR A 249 -3.55 -17.05 -17.54
N ALA A 250 -2.44 -17.32 -18.21
CA ALA A 250 -1.33 -16.38 -18.17
C ALA A 250 -1.90 -15.02 -18.59
N VAL A 251 -1.85 -14.03 -17.68
CA VAL A 251 -2.30 -12.67 -17.98
C VAL A 251 -1.39 -12.16 -19.12
N GLU A 252 -1.94 -11.37 -20.05
CA GLU A 252 -1.10 -10.61 -20.99
C GLU A 252 0.01 -9.87 -20.23
N ASP A 253 1.06 -9.39 -20.90
CA ASP A 253 2.19 -8.73 -20.23
C ASP A 253 1.78 -7.34 -19.71
N GLU A 254 0.86 -7.35 -18.75
CA GLU A 254 0.17 -6.19 -18.24
C GLU A 254 1.04 -5.50 -17.20
N PRO A 255 1.02 -4.16 -17.11
CA PRO A 255 1.75 -3.46 -16.08
C PRO A 255 1.30 -3.92 -14.69
N SER A 256 2.21 -3.95 -13.72
CA SER A 256 1.86 -4.20 -12.31
C SER A 256 2.14 -2.96 -11.48
N LEU A 257 1.13 -2.42 -10.80
CA LEU A 257 1.24 -1.27 -9.92
C LEU A 257 1.24 -1.73 -8.46
N PHE A 258 2.36 -1.51 -7.77
CA PHE A 258 2.49 -1.74 -6.33
C PHE A 258 2.15 -0.46 -5.60
N THR A 259 1.04 -0.46 -4.88
CA THR A 259 0.38 0.78 -4.42
C THR A 259 0.69 1.15 -2.97
N GLY A 260 1.32 0.24 -2.23
CA GLY A 260 1.49 0.36 -0.77
C GLY A 260 0.15 0.73 -0.13
N ASP A 261 0.18 1.81 0.65
CA ASP A 261 -0.98 2.29 1.39
C ASP A 261 -1.70 3.45 0.70
N THR A 262 -1.39 3.74 -0.56
CA THR A 262 -2.12 4.80 -1.26
C THR A 262 -3.48 4.31 -1.77
N LEU A 263 -3.52 3.16 -2.45
CA LEU A 263 -4.72 2.59 -3.07
C LEU A 263 -4.90 1.14 -2.63
N PHE A 264 -6.12 0.78 -2.24
CA PHE A 264 -6.52 -0.57 -1.86
C PHE A 264 -7.64 -1.07 -2.77
N ILE A 265 -7.90 -2.39 -2.74
CA ILE A 265 -9.10 -2.94 -3.37
C ILE A 265 -10.33 -2.32 -2.71
N GLY A 266 -11.09 -1.55 -3.50
CA GLY A 266 -12.29 -0.83 -3.05
C GLY A 266 -12.03 0.34 -2.09
N GLY A 267 -10.77 0.75 -1.88
CA GLY A 267 -10.41 1.74 -0.87
C GLY A 267 -9.16 2.57 -1.17
N CYS A 268 -8.76 3.40 -0.22
CA CYS A 268 -7.49 4.13 -0.23
C CYS A 268 -6.93 4.25 1.20
N GLY A 269 -5.66 4.68 1.34
CA GLY A 269 -5.04 4.91 2.63
C GLY A 269 -5.68 6.01 3.45
N LYS A 270 -5.54 5.92 4.78
CA LYS A 270 -5.81 7.03 5.70
C LYS A 270 -4.83 8.17 5.46
N TYR A 271 -5.27 9.41 5.61
CA TYR A 271 -4.47 10.60 5.34
C TYR A 271 -3.71 11.03 6.62
N PHE A 272 -2.63 10.30 6.97
CA PHE A 272 -1.87 10.61 8.19
C PHE A 272 -1.05 11.91 8.05
N GLU A 273 -0.43 12.14 6.89
CA GLU A 273 0.46 13.29 6.70
C GLU A 273 0.06 14.26 5.56
N GLY A 274 -0.96 13.90 4.79
CA GLY A 274 -1.61 14.73 3.79
C GLY A 274 -3.11 14.91 4.05
N ASP A 275 -3.83 15.37 3.03
CA ASP A 275 -5.26 15.61 3.10
C ASP A 275 -6.04 15.10 1.87
N ALA A 276 -7.34 15.43 1.84
CA ALA A 276 -8.24 15.05 0.76
C ALA A 276 -7.83 15.65 -0.60
N VAL A 277 -7.27 16.86 -0.64
CA VAL A 277 -6.80 17.49 -1.87
C VAL A 277 -5.58 16.75 -2.41
N ASP A 278 -4.69 16.34 -1.51
CA ASP A 278 -3.53 15.52 -1.86
C ASP A 278 -3.98 14.19 -2.49
N MET A 279 -4.89 13.44 -1.84
CA MET A 279 -5.41 12.18 -2.38
C MET A 279 -6.14 12.36 -3.72
N TYR A 280 -6.92 13.44 -3.88
CA TYR A 280 -7.56 13.73 -5.16
C TYR A 280 -6.53 13.95 -6.27
N SER A 281 -5.48 14.72 -5.98
CA SER A 281 -4.40 15.00 -6.93
C SER A 281 -3.70 13.71 -7.36
N VAL A 282 -3.51 12.78 -6.43
CA VAL A 282 -2.97 11.44 -6.73
C VAL A 282 -3.89 10.68 -7.67
N ILE A 283 -5.19 10.61 -7.40
CA ILE A 283 -6.16 9.90 -8.23
C ILE A 283 -6.18 10.46 -9.66
N GLU A 284 -6.25 11.78 -9.81
CA GLU A 284 -6.27 12.43 -11.14
C GLU A 284 -4.97 12.18 -11.90
N LYS A 285 -3.82 12.12 -11.21
CA LYS A 285 -2.53 11.76 -11.80
C LYS A 285 -2.51 10.31 -12.29
N LEU A 286 -3.13 9.37 -11.58
CA LEU A 286 -3.11 7.95 -11.95
C LEU A 286 -4.00 7.62 -13.16
N ARG A 287 -5.15 8.29 -13.31
CA ARG A 287 -6.11 8.02 -14.41
C ARG A 287 -5.52 7.95 -15.82
N PRO A 288 -4.73 8.94 -16.29
CA PRO A 288 -4.16 8.88 -17.63
C PRO A 288 -2.93 7.97 -17.75
N LEU A 289 -2.32 7.57 -16.63
CA LEU A 289 -1.08 6.78 -16.61
C LEU A 289 -1.34 5.27 -16.74
N LEU A 290 -2.49 4.80 -16.29
CA LEU A 290 -2.75 3.36 -16.12
C LEU A 290 -3.69 2.83 -17.20
N SER A 291 -3.35 1.67 -17.74
CA SER A 291 -4.21 0.94 -18.67
C SER A 291 -5.32 0.22 -17.89
N ALA A 292 -6.44 -0.11 -18.55
CA ALA A 292 -7.54 -0.85 -17.94
C ALA A 292 -7.11 -2.19 -17.31
N GLN A 293 -6.12 -2.85 -17.91
CA GLN A 293 -5.66 -4.18 -17.53
C GLN A 293 -4.51 -4.15 -16.50
N THR A 294 -4.01 -2.96 -16.12
CA THR A 294 -2.94 -2.84 -15.12
C THR A 294 -3.35 -3.51 -13.81
N LEU A 295 -2.52 -4.44 -13.33
CA LEU A 295 -2.73 -5.16 -12.08
C LEU A 295 -2.41 -4.27 -10.88
N VAL A 296 -3.26 -4.27 -9.86
CA VAL A 296 -3.13 -3.47 -8.65
C VAL A 296 -2.77 -4.36 -7.46
N TRP A 297 -1.65 -4.04 -6.80
CA TRP A 297 -1.04 -4.80 -5.71
C TRP A 297 -0.92 -3.95 -4.43
N PRO A 298 -1.93 -3.98 -3.54
CA PRO A 298 -1.99 -3.16 -2.32
C PRO A 298 -1.13 -3.63 -1.16
N GLY A 299 -0.86 -2.75 -0.20
CA GLY A 299 -0.14 -3.10 1.04
C GLY A 299 -0.90 -4.01 2.01
N HIS A 300 -2.25 -3.98 1.97
CA HIS A 300 -3.10 -4.66 2.94
C HIS A 300 -4.33 -5.34 2.34
N GLU A 301 -4.82 -6.33 3.07
CA GLU A 301 -6.05 -7.08 2.82
C GLU A 301 -7.29 -6.42 3.46
N TYR A 302 -7.68 -5.27 2.91
CA TYR A 302 -8.85 -4.50 3.38
C TYR A 302 -10.08 -4.61 2.47
N ALA A 303 -10.06 -5.49 1.47
CA ALA A 303 -11.07 -5.52 0.42
C ALA A 303 -12.50 -5.67 0.95
N GLU A 304 -12.77 -6.65 1.83
CA GLU A 304 -14.13 -6.89 2.34
C GLU A 304 -14.69 -5.66 3.07
N ALA A 305 -13.92 -5.10 4.01
CA ALA A 305 -14.27 -3.90 4.76
C ALA A 305 -14.50 -2.68 3.85
N ASN A 306 -13.60 -2.47 2.90
CA ASN A 306 -13.68 -1.38 1.94
C ASN A 306 -14.93 -1.49 1.06
N LEU A 307 -15.21 -2.68 0.53
CA LEU A 307 -16.35 -2.95 -0.34
C LEU A 307 -17.68 -2.88 0.43
N ALA A 308 -17.71 -3.29 1.70
CA ALA A 308 -18.87 -3.10 2.57
C ALA A 308 -19.22 -1.61 2.71
N PHE A 309 -18.23 -0.76 3.02
CA PHE A 309 -18.43 0.68 3.09
C PHE A 309 -18.78 1.30 1.73
N ALA A 310 -18.12 0.88 0.65
CA ALA A 310 -18.46 1.35 -0.69
C ALA A 310 -19.93 1.06 -1.03
N ARG A 311 -20.49 -0.07 -0.59
CA ARG A 311 -21.91 -0.43 -0.82
C ARG A 311 -22.88 0.46 -0.08
N GLU A 312 -22.52 0.98 1.09
CA GLU A 312 -23.33 1.99 1.78
C GLU A 312 -23.43 3.28 0.95
N LEU A 313 -22.38 3.58 0.16
CA LEU A 313 -22.30 4.77 -0.68
C LEU A 313 -22.94 4.61 -2.06
N GLU A 314 -22.87 3.41 -2.66
CA GLU A 314 -23.41 3.09 -3.99
C GLU A 314 -24.23 1.79 -3.96
N PRO A 315 -25.37 1.73 -3.26
CA PRO A 315 -26.16 0.51 -3.13
C PRO A 315 -26.68 -0.02 -4.48
N GLY A 316 -26.82 0.83 -5.50
CA GLY A 316 -27.26 0.44 -6.85
C GLY A 316 -26.15 -0.10 -7.76
N ASN A 317 -24.88 -0.09 -7.35
CA ASN A 317 -23.77 -0.56 -8.19
C ASN A 317 -23.65 -2.09 -8.13
N MET A 318 -24.11 -2.78 -9.17
CA MET A 318 -24.13 -4.25 -9.22
C MET A 318 -22.72 -4.86 -9.21
N THR A 319 -21.76 -4.26 -9.92
CA THR A 319 -20.37 -4.72 -9.94
C THR A 319 -19.76 -4.69 -8.54
N LEU A 320 -20.02 -3.62 -7.79
CA LEU A 320 -19.62 -3.50 -6.39
C LEU A 320 -20.28 -4.54 -5.48
N GLN A 321 -21.57 -4.85 -5.68
CA GLN A 321 -22.26 -5.88 -4.91
C GLN A 321 -21.65 -7.27 -5.13
N LEU A 322 -21.40 -7.62 -6.40
CA LEU A 322 -20.73 -8.87 -6.78
C LEU A 322 -19.33 -8.94 -6.18
N LYS A 323 -18.54 -7.87 -6.32
CA LYS A 323 -17.17 -7.84 -5.78
C LYS A 323 -17.14 -7.96 -4.26
N HIS A 324 -18.08 -7.34 -3.54
CA HIS A 324 -18.19 -7.51 -2.09
C HIS A 324 -18.47 -8.97 -1.72
N GLN A 325 -19.35 -9.66 -2.47
CA GLN A 325 -19.65 -11.07 -2.20
C GLN A 325 -18.41 -11.95 -2.45
N GLU A 326 -17.67 -11.72 -3.55
CA GLU A 326 -16.38 -12.40 -3.80
C GLU A 326 -15.39 -12.19 -2.65
N ALA A 327 -15.27 -10.96 -2.13
CA ALA A 327 -14.37 -10.65 -1.02
C ALA A 327 -14.78 -11.36 0.28
N LYS A 328 -16.08 -11.43 0.58
CA LYS A 328 -16.59 -12.19 1.73
C LYS A 328 -16.29 -13.68 1.61
N ASP A 329 -16.50 -14.25 0.44
CA ASP A 329 -16.24 -15.67 0.18
C ASP A 329 -14.72 -15.95 0.29
N ALA A 330 -13.88 -15.05 -0.24
CA ALA A 330 -12.43 -15.12 -0.09
C ALA A 330 -12.00 -15.05 1.39
N THR A 331 -12.53 -14.13 2.20
CA THR A 331 -12.26 -14.08 3.64
C THR A 331 -12.69 -15.36 4.35
N TYR A 332 -13.90 -15.86 4.05
CA TYR A 332 -14.41 -17.10 4.65
C TYR A 332 -13.50 -18.30 4.37
N HIS A 333 -13.02 -18.42 3.12
CA HIS A 333 -12.11 -19.49 2.71
C HIS A 333 -10.62 -19.17 2.93
N ARG A 334 -10.29 -18.02 3.50
CA ARG A 334 -8.93 -17.51 3.71
C ARG A 334 -8.10 -17.42 2.42
N TYR A 335 -8.72 -17.06 1.31
CA TYR A 335 -8.02 -16.65 0.10
C TYR A 335 -7.71 -15.15 0.15
N ALA A 336 -6.60 -14.78 -0.47
CA ALA A 336 -6.27 -13.39 -0.76
C ALA A 336 -7.21 -12.82 -1.84
N THR A 337 -7.60 -11.56 -1.71
CA THR A 337 -8.43 -10.86 -2.71
C THR A 337 -7.61 -10.21 -3.83
N ILE A 338 -6.29 -10.17 -3.66
CA ILE A 338 -5.32 -9.59 -4.58
C ILE A 338 -4.91 -10.54 -5.72
N PRO A 339 -4.43 -10.00 -6.87
CA PRO A 339 -4.56 -8.60 -7.28
C PRO A 339 -5.98 -8.26 -7.78
N SER A 340 -6.25 -6.98 -8.00
CA SER A 340 -7.35 -6.52 -8.87
C SER A 340 -6.78 -5.88 -10.14
N THR A 341 -7.65 -5.39 -11.05
CA THR A 341 -7.24 -4.56 -12.19
C THR A 341 -7.63 -3.10 -12.01
N TRP A 342 -6.98 -2.19 -12.72
CA TRP A 342 -7.37 -0.76 -12.74
C TRP A 342 -8.81 -0.56 -13.23
N SER A 343 -9.27 -1.38 -14.19
CA SER A 343 -10.66 -1.40 -14.65
C SER A 343 -11.62 -1.83 -13.55
N ASP A 344 -11.30 -2.89 -12.81
CA ASP A 344 -12.08 -3.35 -11.67
C ASP A 344 -12.22 -2.23 -10.63
N GLU A 345 -11.10 -1.65 -10.20
CA GLU A 345 -11.11 -0.55 -9.24
C GLU A 345 -11.93 0.64 -9.76
N SER A 346 -11.80 1.01 -11.03
CA SER A 346 -12.60 2.11 -11.62
C SER A 346 -14.12 1.82 -11.63
N SER A 347 -14.50 0.55 -11.56
CA SER A 347 -15.92 0.12 -11.59
C SER A 347 -16.61 0.18 -10.22
N TYR A 348 -15.88 -0.04 -9.12
CA TYR A 348 -16.47 -0.11 -7.77
C TYR A 348 -15.78 0.76 -6.70
N ASN A 349 -14.53 1.18 -6.92
CA ASN A 349 -13.77 1.89 -5.89
C ASN A 349 -14.33 3.31 -5.72
N PRO A 350 -14.85 3.66 -4.53
CA PRO A 350 -15.52 4.92 -4.30
C PRO A 350 -14.61 6.14 -4.56
N TYR A 351 -13.31 5.99 -4.34
CA TYR A 351 -12.34 7.06 -4.50
C TYR A 351 -12.05 7.35 -5.98
N LEU A 352 -11.99 6.31 -6.83
CA LEU A 352 -11.79 6.46 -8.28
C LEU A 352 -13.05 6.88 -9.05
N ARG A 353 -14.21 6.85 -8.38
CA ARG A 353 -15.53 7.16 -8.97
C ARG A 353 -16.10 8.47 -8.51
N ILE A 354 -15.33 9.25 -7.75
CA ILE A 354 -15.78 10.43 -7.02
C ILE A 354 -16.44 11.51 -7.89
N ASP A 355 -16.07 11.55 -9.16
CA ASP A 355 -16.52 12.48 -10.18
C ASP A 355 -17.67 11.94 -11.03
N THR A 356 -18.13 10.70 -10.82
CA THR A 356 -19.26 10.15 -11.58
C THR A 356 -20.58 10.90 -11.29
N ARG A 357 -21.41 11.07 -12.32
CA ARG A 357 -22.70 11.79 -12.22
C ARG A 357 -23.62 11.20 -11.13
N ALA A 358 -23.58 9.89 -10.94
CA ALA A 358 -24.32 9.19 -9.88
C ALA A 358 -23.96 9.73 -8.48
N ARG A 359 -22.66 9.89 -8.19
CA ARG A 359 -22.19 10.46 -6.92
C ARG A 359 -22.45 11.95 -6.78
N ARG A 360 -22.33 12.71 -7.87
CA ARG A 360 -22.64 14.15 -7.86
C ARG A 360 -24.10 14.42 -7.47
N GLY A 361 -25.05 13.53 -7.77
CA GLY A 361 -26.47 13.73 -7.47
C GLY A 361 -26.93 13.32 -6.06
N GLU A 362 -26.46 12.17 -5.56
CA GLU A 362 -26.89 11.64 -4.26
C GLU A 362 -26.17 12.31 -3.08
N LEU A 363 -24.91 12.68 -3.27
CA LEU A 363 -24.02 13.11 -2.19
C LEU A 363 -23.95 14.65 -2.06
N TRP A 364 -24.31 15.39 -3.12
CA TRP A 364 -24.51 16.86 -3.12
C TRP A 364 -25.41 17.34 -1.98
N ARG A 365 -26.45 16.57 -1.63
CA ARG A 365 -27.40 16.93 -0.57
C ARG A 365 -26.85 16.75 0.85
N SER A 366 -25.81 15.92 1.03
CA SER A 366 -25.25 15.59 2.35
C SER A 366 -23.99 16.37 2.69
N VAL A 367 -23.14 16.69 1.70
CA VAL A 367 -21.87 17.43 1.89
C VAL A 367 -22.09 18.88 2.31
N LEU A 368 -23.10 19.57 1.77
CA LEU A 368 -23.40 20.96 2.10
C LEU A 368 -23.78 21.19 3.56
N ARG A 369 -24.14 20.12 4.30
CA ARG A 369 -24.45 20.20 5.73
C ARG A 369 -23.21 20.15 6.64
N LEU A 370 -22.04 19.77 6.12
CA LEU A 370 -20.87 19.41 6.94
C LEU A 370 -19.60 20.25 6.69
N ALA A 371 -19.54 21.10 5.67
CA ALA A 371 -18.33 21.86 5.34
C ALA A 371 -18.31 23.26 6.00
N GLU A 372 -17.40 23.48 6.94
CA GLU A 372 -17.12 24.80 7.55
C GLU A 372 -16.39 25.76 6.58
N TYR A 373 -16.48 27.07 6.86
CA TYR A 373 -16.13 28.16 5.94
C TYR A 373 -14.61 28.34 5.69
N GLU A 374 -13.74 28.07 6.67
CA GLU A 374 -12.28 28.28 6.52
C GLU A 374 -11.63 27.33 5.51
N ASP A 375 -12.23 26.15 5.31
CA ASP A 375 -11.75 25.16 4.36
C ASP A 375 -11.93 25.59 2.89
N ARG A 376 -12.90 26.47 2.61
CA ARG A 376 -13.17 26.97 1.25
C ARG A 376 -11.95 27.72 0.68
N LYS A 377 -11.29 28.56 1.49
CA LYS A 377 -10.14 29.39 1.03
C LYS A 377 -8.88 28.60 0.69
N ARG A 378 -8.61 27.48 1.38
CA ARG A 378 -7.42 26.65 1.11
C ARG A 378 -7.63 25.73 -0.09
N VAL A 379 -8.87 25.25 -0.26
CA VAL A 379 -9.34 24.58 -1.48
C VAL A 379 -9.21 25.52 -2.68
N GLU A 380 -9.66 26.77 -2.56
CA GLU A 380 -9.55 27.79 -3.62
C GLU A 380 -8.10 28.03 -4.08
N ALA A 381 -7.11 27.99 -3.18
CA ALA A 381 -5.71 28.29 -3.50
C ALA A 381 -4.90 27.09 -4.05
N SER A 382 -5.12 25.88 -3.53
CA SER A 382 -4.33 24.68 -3.91
C SER A 382 -4.82 24.04 -5.23
N VAL A 383 -6.08 24.27 -5.56
CA VAL A 383 -6.81 23.45 -6.53
C VAL A 383 -6.95 24.13 -7.90
N ARG A 384 -6.87 25.46 -7.94
CA ARG A 384 -7.02 26.28 -9.16
C ARG A 384 -5.96 25.97 -10.23
N ASP A 385 -4.77 25.53 -9.82
CA ASP A 385 -3.66 25.19 -10.74
C ASP A 385 -3.73 23.76 -11.29
N LYS A 386 -4.54 22.87 -10.71
CA LYS A 386 -4.46 21.41 -10.95
C LYS A 386 -5.67 20.78 -11.64
N LEU A 387 -6.80 21.49 -11.81
CA LEU A 387 -8.10 20.86 -12.09
C LEU A 387 -8.74 21.08 -13.47
N GLY A 388 -8.03 21.65 -14.43
CA GLY A 388 -8.55 21.78 -15.80
C GLY A 388 -9.92 22.49 -15.85
N ASP A 389 -10.92 21.87 -16.48
CA ASP A 389 -12.21 22.49 -16.83
C ASP A 389 -13.34 22.34 -15.76
N LYS A 390 -13.06 21.81 -14.56
CA LYS A 390 -14.11 21.60 -13.53
C LYS A 390 -14.53 22.92 -12.87
N THR A 391 -15.83 23.08 -12.59
CA THR A 391 -16.35 24.28 -11.90
C THR A 391 -16.02 24.28 -10.40
N GLU A 392 -15.90 25.46 -9.79
CA GLU A 392 -15.61 25.61 -8.35
C GLU A 392 -16.56 24.83 -7.43
N SER A 393 -17.83 24.72 -7.85
CA SER A 393 -18.86 23.96 -7.11
C SER A 393 -18.63 22.45 -7.17
N GLU A 394 -18.17 21.91 -8.30
CA GLU A 394 -17.86 20.48 -8.44
C GLU A 394 -16.65 20.08 -7.59
N VAL A 395 -15.67 20.97 -7.49
CA VAL A 395 -14.45 20.79 -6.71
C VAL A 395 -14.74 20.72 -5.21
N ALA A 396 -15.52 21.67 -4.70
CA ALA A 396 -15.89 21.71 -3.28
C ALA A 396 -16.65 20.44 -2.85
N VAL A 397 -17.49 19.89 -3.74
CA VAL A 397 -18.20 18.63 -3.49
C VAL A 397 -17.22 17.49 -3.40
N ILE A 398 -16.36 17.31 -4.40
CA ILE A 398 -15.37 16.22 -4.44
C ILE A 398 -14.50 16.19 -3.18
N ILE A 399 -14.06 17.36 -2.70
CA ILE A 399 -13.24 17.43 -1.48
C ILE A 399 -14.06 17.11 -0.22
N GLY A 400 -15.31 17.58 -0.15
CA GLY A 400 -16.23 17.18 0.90
C GLY A 400 -16.49 15.67 0.91
N LEU A 401 -16.54 15.04 -0.27
CA LEU A 401 -16.64 13.59 -0.41
C LEU A 401 -15.42 12.88 0.11
N LEU A 402 -14.21 13.27 -0.32
CA LEU A 402 -12.99 12.66 0.19
C LEU A 402 -12.81 12.86 1.70
N ARG A 403 -13.37 13.90 2.30
CA ARG A 403 -13.37 14.07 3.76
C ARG A 403 -14.31 13.12 4.48
N ILE A 404 -15.51 12.89 3.93
CA ILE A 404 -16.41 11.85 4.43
C ILE A 404 -15.77 10.47 4.28
N LEU A 405 -15.06 10.26 3.16
CA LEU A 405 -14.36 9.02 2.87
C LEU A 405 -13.06 8.87 3.67
N LYS A 406 -12.40 9.97 4.11
CA LYS A 406 -11.15 9.96 4.91
C LYS A 406 -11.28 9.09 6.15
N ASP A 407 -12.44 9.12 6.79
CA ASP A 407 -12.70 8.34 8.00
C ASP A 407 -12.89 6.85 7.70
N GLY A 408 -13.10 6.47 6.43
CA GLY A 408 -13.28 5.11 5.94
C GLY A 408 -14.35 4.33 6.72
N TRP A 409 -14.43 3.02 6.46
CA TRP A 409 -15.14 2.14 7.38
C TRP A 409 -14.45 2.16 8.74
N LYS A 410 -15.16 2.53 9.81
CA LYS A 410 -14.65 2.53 11.21
C LYS A 410 -14.59 1.12 11.83
N GLY A 411 -14.54 0.06 11.02
CA GLY A 411 -14.51 -1.30 11.53
C GLY A 411 -13.09 -1.80 11.72
N THR A 412 -12.87 -2.31 12.94
CA THR A 412 -11.66 -2.91 13.52
C THR A 412 -10.47 -1.96 13.74
N SER A 413 -10.53 -1.29 14.90
CA SER A 413 -9.42 -1.07 15.85
C SER A 413 -7.99 -1.27 15.32
N ALA A 414 -7.30 -0.15 15.09
CA ALA A 414 -5.84 -0.06 15.21
C ALA A 414 -5.43 0.06 16.68
#